data_AF-A0A1M7FIT7-F1
#
_entry.id   AF-A0A1M7FIT7-F1
#
_cell.length_a   1.000
_cell.length_b   1.000
_cell.length_c   1.000
_cell.angle_alpha   90.00
_cell.angle_beta   90.00
_cell.angle_gamma   90.00
#
_symmetry.space_group_name_H-M   'P 1'
#
loop_
_entity.id
_entity.type
_entity.pdbx_description
1 polymer ?
#
loop_
_entity_poly.entity_id
_entity_poly.type
_entity_poly.pdbx_seq_one_letter_code
_entity_poly.pdbx_strand_id
1 'polypeptide(L)'
;MREGIYTNKSLATAGPITLYVGDKTITEQTFIHNFLERRINSWLTDSTFREQPGINTPFIFTSVSIQGEMAYYTQDPGNRYQDTFHINSLSTNTRLLIANRESIIKPTVLGELSCANVAKYVRRNPPTYACSYFNYPDSYCTGHKQLQLNVEKDYLVIPVLTYYFARPIAPGIFCHTYERYISDDFNKDILSKLRPEDTLAVQTYFVKLYKQ
;
A
#
# COMPACT_ATOMS: atom_id res chain seq x y z
N MET A 1 -7.17 21.62 5.69
CA MET A 1 -6.97 21.30 4.26
C MET A 1 -7.86 22.25 3.48
N ARG A 2 -7.44 22.72 2.30
CA ARG A 2 -8.29 23.63 1.51
C ARG A 2 -9.25 22.79 0.67
N GLU A 3 -10.49 23.23 0.54
CA GLU A 3 -11.43 22.63 -0.40
C GLU A 3 -10.96 22.85 -1.85
N GLY A 4 -11.43 21.99 -2.74
CA GLY A 4 -11.16 22.05 -4.17
C GLY A 4 -10.71 20.72 -4.76
N ILE A 5 -10.41 20.74 -6.06
CA ILE A 5 -9.99 19.57 -6.82
C ILE A 5 -8.46 19.56 -6.88
N TYR A 6 -7.89 18.42 -6.51
CA TYR A 6 -6.46 18.14 -6.55
C TYR A 6 -6.20 17.07 -7.59
N THR A 7 -5.24 17.30 -8.48
CA THR A 7 -4.92 16.37 -9.58
C THR A 7 -3.42 16.19 -9.75
N ASN A 8 -3.03 15.05 -10.32
CA ASN A 8 -1.69 14.87 -10.87
C ASN A 8 -1.80 14.69 -12.40
N LYS A 9 -0.64 14.56 -13.05
CA LYS A 9 -0.57 14.15 -14.47
C LYS A 9 -0.56 12.62 -14.62
N SER A 10 -1.27 11.90 -13.75
CA SER A 10 -1.22 10.43 -13.66
C SER A 10 0.20 9.90 -13.40
N LEU A 11 0.96 10.59 -12.54
CA LEU A 11 2.34 10.26 -12.21
C LEU A 11 2.51 10.04 -10.70
N ALA A 12 3.36 9.09 -10.35
CA ALA A 12 3.88 8.89 -9.01
C ALA A 12 5.42 8.84 -9.04
N THR A 13 6.07 9.39 -8.04
CA THR A 13 7.54 9.33 -7.92
C THR A 13 7.93 8.09 -7.14
N ALA A 14 8.79 7.24 -7.71
CA ALA A 14 9.27 6.04 -7.03
C ALA A 14 10.22 6.37 -5.87
N GLY A 15 9.98 5.85 -4.67
CA GLY A 15 10.97 5.82 -3.60
C GLY A 15 12.04 4.74 -3.81
N PRO A 16 13.03 4.61 -2.92
CA PRO A 16 13.98 3.50 -2.99
C PRO A 16 13.29 2.16 -2.68
N ILE A 17 13.81 1.08 -3.28
CA ILE A 17 13.45 -0.28 -2.89
C ILE A 17 14.29 -0.65 -1.66
N THR A 18 13.66 -1.19 -0.64
CA THR A 18 14.35 -1.76 0.52
C THR A 18 14.02 -3.24 0.62
N LEU A 19 15.05 -4.07 0.78
CA LEU A 19 14.90 -5.50 0.97
C LEU A 19 15.26 -5.86 2.41
N TYR A 20 14.30 -6.42 3.14
CA TYR A 20 14.50 -6.93 4.50
C TYR A 20 14.64 -8.44 4.45
N VAL A 21 15.71 -8.97 5.04
CA VAL A 21 15.96 -10.42 5.17
C VAL A 21 16.26 -10.70 6.63
N GLY A 22 15.28 -11.22 7.36
CA GLY A 22 15.35 -11.32 8.81
C GLY A 22 15.59 -9.96 9.47
N ASP A 23 16.71 -9.84 10.18
CA ASP A 23 17.16 -8.61 10.85
C ASP A 23 17.99 -7.67 9.95
N LYS A 24 18.31 -8.11 8.72
CA LYS A 24 19.12 -7.33 7.78
C LYS A 24 18.26 -6.44 6.92
N THR A 25 18.74 -5.21 6.73
CA THR A 25 18.20 -4.26 5.76
C THR A 25 19.23 -4.11 4.63
N ILE A 26 18.81 -4.44 3.42
CA ILE A 26 19.62 -4.40 2.20
C ILE A 26 19.08 -3.25 1.34
N THR A 27 19.99 -2.37 0.91
CA THR A 27 19.69 -1.22 0.04
C THR A 27 20.59 -1.20 -1.19
N GLU A 28 21.50 -2.16 -1.35
CA GLU A 28 22.39 -2.27 -2.50
C GLU A 28 21.60 -2.63 -3.76
N GLN A 29 21.56 -1.69 -4.71
CA GLN A 29 20.74 -1.80 -5.92
C GLN A 29 21.03 -3.07 -6.73
N THR A 30 22.30 -3.42 -6.95
CA THR A 30 22.67 -4.64 -7.70
C THR A 30 22.20 -5.93 -7.02
N PHE A 31 22.25 -5.97 -5.68
CA PHE A 31 21.76 -7.14 -4.95
C PHE A 31 20.23 -7.25 -5.07
N ILE A 32 19.54 -6.13 -4.87
CA ILE A 32 18.09 -6.05 -4.98
C ILE A 32 17.64 -6.42 -6.40
N HIS A 33 18.31 -5.91 -7.43
CA HIS A 33 18.06 -6.27 -8.84
C HIS A 33 18.07 -7.78 -9.04
N ASN A 34 19.19 -8.42 -8.69
CA ASN A 34 19.38 -9.86 -8.85
C ASN A 34 18.34 -10.67 -8.05
N PHE A 35 17.97 -10.18 -6.86
CA PHE A 35 16.92 -10.80 -6.05
C PHE A 35 15.55 -10.71 -6.74
N LEU A 36 15.15 -9.51 -7.17
CA LEU A 36 13.85 -9.26 -7.80
C LEU A 36 13.75 -9.96 -9.16
N GLU A 37 14.80 -9.97 -9.98
CA GLU A 37 14.83 -10.70 -11.25
C GLU A 37 14.58 -12.20 -11.04
N ARG A 38 15.21 -12.82 -10.03
CA ARG A 38 15.04 -14.25 -9.76
C ARG A 38 13.68 -14.61 -9.18
N ARG A 39 13.04 -13.70 -8.45
CA ARG A 39 11.80 -14.00 -7.68
C ARG A 39 10.54 -13.44 -8.34
N ILE A 40 10.63 -12.27 -8.96
CA ILE A 40 9.51 -11.50 -9.50
C ILE A 40 9.94 -10.67 -10.73
N ASN A 41 10.65 -11.28 -11.69
CA ASN A 41 11.10 -10.60 -12.93
C ASN A 41 9.99 -9.81 -13.63
N SER A 42 8.79 -10.40 -13.69
CA SER A 42 7.63 -9.75 -14.31
C SER A 42 7.35 -8.36 -13.73
N TRP A 43 7.61 -8.16 -12.43
CA TRP A 43 7.38 -6.89 -11.73
C TRP A 43 8.43 -5.82 -12.01
N LEU A 44 9.63 -6.23 -12.42
CA LEU A 44 10.62 -5.31 -12.98
C LEU A 44 10.20 -4.92 -14.40
N THR A 45 9.82 -5.90 -15.22
CA THR A 45 9.44 -5.67 -16.61
C THR A 45 8.14 -4.86 -16.77
N ASP A 46 7.15 -5.08 -15.89
CA ASP A 46 5.87 -4.37 -15.90
C ASP A 46 5.88 -3.07 -15.10
N SER A 47 7.06 -2.70 -14.57
CA SER A 47 7.29 -1.45 -13.86
C SER A 47 6.66 -1.30 -12.46
N THR A 48 6.24 -2.40 -11.84
CA THR A 48 5.70 -2.41 -10.47
C THR A 48 6.76 -2.09 -9.41
N PHE A 49 7.98 -2.61 -9.56
CA PHE A 49 9.16 -2.14 -8.80
C PHE A 49 10.05 -1.29 -9.71
N ARG A 50 10.44 -0.10 -9.24
CA ARG A 50 11.30 0.83 -9.96
C ARG A 50 12.65 0.92 -9.29
N GLU A 51 13.66 0.35 -9.92
CA GLU A 51 15.01 0.29 -9.33
C GLU A 51 15.70 1.64 -9.25
N GLN A 52 15.33 2.56 -10.15
CA GLN A 52 15.79 3.93 -10.13
C GLN A 52 14.80 4.79 -9.32
N PRO A 53 15.17 5.21 -8.09
CA PRO A 53 14.32 6.10 -7.29
C PRO A 53 14.26 7.50 -7.94
N GLY A 54 13.20 8.24 -7.60
CA GLY A 54 12.97 9.59 -8.13
C GLY A 54 12.33 9.63 -9.52
N ILE A 55 12.22 8.49 -10.21
CA ILE A 55 11.57 8.44 -11.52
C ILE A 55 10.06 8.58 -11.38
N ASN A 56 9.50 9.45 -12.22
CA ASN A 56 8.06 9.55 -12.38
C ASN A 56 7.55 8.36 -13.19
N THR A 57 6.62 7.62 -12.59
CA THR A 57 6.01 6.44 -13.18
C THR A 57 4.53 6.68 -13.44
N PRO A 58 3.97 6.18 -14.56
CA PRO A 58 2.54 6.19 -14.78
C PRO A 58 1.80 5.57 -13.61
N PHE A 59 0.75 6.22 -13.17
CA PHE A 59 -0.01 5.82 -12.00
C PHE A 59 -1.50 5.97 -12.27
N ILE A 60 -2.28 4.95 -11.89
CA ILE A 60 -3.71 4.86 -12.24
C ILE A 60 -4.56 5.99 -11.62
N PHE A 61 -4.07 6.60 -10.54
CA PHE A 61 -4.79 7.60 -9.76
C PHE A 61 -4.58 9.01 -10.32
N THR A 62 -5.68 9.75 -10.47
CA THR A 62 -5.70 11.03 -11.20
C THR A 62 -6.19 12.21 -10.38
N SER A 63 -7.14 12.03 -9.45
CA SER A 63 -7.75 13.15 -8.73
C SER A 63 -8.37 12.83 -7.37
N VAL A 64 -8.39 13.84 -6.52
CA VAL A 64 -9.12 13.88 -5.25
C VAL A 64 -9.84 15.21 -5.14
N SER A 65 -11.14 15.20 -4.86
CA SER A 65 -11.91 16.41 -4.54
C SER A 65 -12.15 16.49 -3.04
N ILE A 66 -11.90 17.65 -2.43
CA ILE A 66 -12.12 17.92 -1.01
C ILE A 66 -13.28 18.90 -0.86
N GLN A 67 -14.30 18.51 -0.10
CA GLN A 67 -15.47 19.35 0.23
C GLN A 67 -15.83 19.14 1.71
N GLY A 68 -15.65 20.17 2.54
CA GLY A 68 -15.78 20.09 3.99
C GLY A 68 -14.90 18.98 4.57
N GLU A 69 -15.55 18.05 5.28
CA GLU A 69 -14.93 16.88 5.90
C GLU A 69 -14.93 15.64 5.00
N MET A 70 -15.28 15.80 3.72
CA MET A 70 -15.40 14.72 2.75
C MET A 70 -14.32 14.80 1.69
N ALA A 71 -13.83 13.63 1.28
CA ALA A 71 -12.96 13.47 0.14
C ALA A 71 -13.56 12.48 -0.86
N TYR A 72 -13.51 12.84 -2.13
CA TYR A 72 -14.03 12.03 -3.22
C TYR A 72 -12.90 11.58 -4.12
N TYR A 73 -12.77 10.27 -4.28
CA TYR A 73 -11.63 9.63 -4.96
C TYR A 73 -12.03 9.02 -6.29
N THR A 74 -11.23 9.31 -7.32
CA THR A 74 -11.35 8.66 -8.63
C THR A 74 -10.10 7.83 -8.90
N GLN A 75 -10.24 6.50 -8.90
CA GLN A 75 -9.11 5.56 -9.06
C GLN A 75 -8.77 5.23 -10.53
N ASP A 76 -9.67 5.47 -11.48
CA ASP A 76 -9.49 5.09 -12.88
C ASP A 76 -10.14 6.11 -13.83
N PRO A 77 -9.40 6.71 -14.79
CA PRO A 77 -9.96 7.56 -15.83
C PRO A 77 -10.83 6.76 -16.82
N GLY A 78 -12.07 6.51 -16.43
CA GLY A 78 -13.06 5.76 -17.22
C GLY A 78 -14.11 5.06 -16.34
N ASN A 79 -13.77 4.82 -15.08
CA ASN A 79 -14.68 4.26 -14.11
C ASN A 79 -15.41 5.38 -13.35
N ARG A 80 -16.75 5.37 -13.38
CA ARG A 80 -17.58 6.36 -12.66
C ARG A 80 -17.75 6.06 -11.17
N TYR A 81 -17.19 4.95 -10.67
CA TYR A 81 -17.22 4.65 -9.24
C TYR A 81 -16.30 5.61 -8.49
N GLN A 82 -16.92 6.58 -7.81
CA GLN A 82 -16.26 7.50 -6.90
C GLN A 82 -16.46 7.00 -5.47
N ASP A 83 -15.40 6.48 -4.86
CA ASP A 83 -15.44 6.17 -3.43
C ASP A 83 -15.46 7.49 -2.65
N THR A 84 -16.36 7.60 -1.69
CA THR A 84 -16.50 8.75 -0.79
C THR A 84 -15.90 8.41 0.57
N PHE A 85 -15.10 9.32 1.12
CA PHE A 85 -14.37 9.12 2.36
C PHE A 85 -14.60 10.26 3.34
N HIS A 86 -14.71 9.93 4.62
CA HIS A 86 -14.58 10.88 5.72
C HIS A 86 -13.11 11.20 6.00
N ILE A 87 -12.79 12.49 6.14
CA ILE A 87 -11.45 12.98 6.44
C ILE A 87 -11.26 13.03 7.96
N ASN A 88 -10.40 12.16 8.48
CA ASN A 88 -10.04 12.13 9.90
C ASN A 88 -8.62 12.70 10.09
N SER A 89 -8.41 13.49 11.15
CA SER A 89 -7.08 13.99 11.49
C SER A 89 -6.29 12.91 12.23
N LEU A 90 -5.16 12.47 11.65
CA LEU A 90 -4.24 11.55 12.31
C LEU A 90 -3.09 12.29 12.99
N SER A 91 -2.60 13.35 12.36
CA SER A 91 -1.58 14.26 12.87
C SER A 91 -1.75 15.65 12.25
N THR A 92 -0.88 16.60 12.60
CA THR A 92 -0.90 17.97 12.02
C THR A 92 -1.01 17.94 10.49
N ASN A 93 -0.17 17.14 9.83
CA ASN A 93 -0.05 17.09 8.38
C ASN A 93 -0.56 15.79 7.77
N THR A 94 -1.02 14.82 8.57
CA THR A 94 -1.54 13.55 8.05
C THR A 94 -3.04 13.46 8.27
N ARG A 95 -3.76 13.02 7.24
CA ARG A 95 -5.17 12.66 7.31
C ARG A 95 -5.34 11.19 7.00
N LEU A 96 -6.25 10.57 7.72
CA LEU A 96 -6.72 9.21 7.45
C LEU A 96 -8.10 9.33 6.82
N LEU A 97 -8.25 8.79 5.61
CA LEU A 97 -9.50 8.82 4.89
C LEU A 97 -10.15 7.45 5.02
N ILE A 98 -11.38 7.44 5.54
CA ILE A 98 -12.14 6.22 5.81
C ILE A 98 -13.35 6.21 4.89
N ALA A 99 -13.46 5.19 4.04
CA ALA A 99 -14.55 5.09 3.08
C ALA A 99 -15.90 5.01 3.81
N ASN A 100 -16.92 5.70 3.30
CA ASN A 100 -18.25 5.68 3.91
C ASN A 100 -18.92 4.32 3.77
N ARG A 101 -18.63 3.62 2.66
CA ARG A 101 -19.20 2.31 2.36
C ARG A 101 -18.35 1.18 2.93
N GLU A 102 -19.01 0.20 3.55
CA GLU A 102 -18.39 -1.08 3.88
C GLU A 102 -18.12 -1.90 2.61
N SER A 103 -16.92 -2.48 2.55
CA SER A 103 -16.49 -3.40 1.50
C SER A 103 -16.38 -4.81 2.07
N ILE A 104 -16.80 -5.80 1.29
CA ILE A 104 -16.50 -7.20 1.58
C ILE A 104 -15.04 -7.43 1.24
N ILE A 105 -14.30 -8.02 2.18
CA ILE A 105 -12.88 -8.30 2.06
C ILE A 105 -12.60 -9.70 2.58
N LYS A 106 -11.51 -10.29 2.07
CA LYS A 106 -11.08 -11.61 2.51
C LYS A 106 -10.57 -11.54 3.95
N PRO A 107 -10.96 -12.49 4.82
CA PRO A 107 -10.47 -12.54 6.18
C PRO A 107 -8.95 -12.53 6.24
N THR A 108 -8.42 -11.57 7.00
CA THR A 108 -7.02 -11.59 7.40
C THR A 108 -6.91 -12.32 8.73
N VAL A 109 -6.16 -13.41 8.75
CA VAL A 109 -5.98 -14.24 9.96
C VAL A 109 -5.16 -13.47 11.00
N LEU A 110 -5.65 -13.40 12.23
CA LEU A 110 -4.89 -12.84 13.36
C LEU A 110 -3.86 -13.87 13.83
N GLY A 111 -2.65 -13.43 14.16
CA GLY A 111 -1.63 -14.30 14.72
C GLY A 111 -0.22 -13.86 14.36
N GLU A 112 0.69 -14.82 14.36
CA GLU A 112 2.04 -14.62 13.87
C GLU A 112 2.03 -14.14 12.41
N LEU A 113 3.00 -13.29 12.05
CA LEU A 113 3.17 -12.83 10.66
C LEU A 113 3.22 -14.06 9.74
N SER A 114 2.56 -14.01 8.58
CA SER A 114 2.54 -15.08 7.58
C SER A 114 2.06 -14.53 6.24
N CYS A 115 2.12 -15.34 5.17
CA CYS A 115 1.56 -14.95 3.88
C CYS A 115 0.04 -14.66 3.93
N ALA A 116 -0.68 -15.17 4.93
CA ALA A 116 -2.12 -14.92 5.08
C ALA A 116 -2.45 -13.56 5.72
N ASN A 117 -1.47 -12.89 6.35
CA ASN A 117 -1.74 -11.67 7.11
C ASN A 117 -0.71 -10.55 6.99
N VAL A 118 0.39 -10.76 6.25
CA VAL A 118 1.39 -9.73 5.97
C VAL A 118 0.79 -8.45 5.39
N ALA A 119 -0.24 -8.56 4.52
CA ALA A 119 -0.95 -7.43 3.96
C ALA A 119 -1.48 -6.45 5.05
N LYS A 120 -1.95 -6.98 6.18
CA LYS A 120 -2.38 -6.14 7.31
C LYS A 120 -1.19 -5.51 8.04
N TYR A 121 -0.11 -6.25 8.22
CA TYR A 121 1.04 -5.77 9.00
C TYR A 121 1.95 -4.79 8.25
N VAL A 122 2.03 -4.86 6.92
CA VAL A 122 2.87 -3.94 6.11
C VAL A 122 2.29 -2.52 6.02
N ARG A 123 0.99 -2.38 6.27
CA ARG A 123 0.24 -1.12 6.24
C ARG A 123 0.33 -0.41 7.58
N ARG A 124 0.58 0.90 7.58
CA ARG A 124 0.61 1.73 8.80
C ARG A 124 -0.78 1.90 9.38
N ASN A 125 -1.78 2.07 8.53
CA ASN A 125 -3.18 2.26 8.86
C ASN A 125 -4.00 1.16 8.15
N PRO A 126 -3.82 -0.11 8.56
CA PRO A 126 -4.55 -1.20 7.93
C PRO A 126 -6.04 -1.00 8.18
N PRO A 127 -6.89 -1.23 7.16
CA PRO A 127 -8.32 -1.14 7.37
C PRO A 127 -8.79 -2.10 8.47
N THR A 128 -9.68 -1.61 9.33
CA THR A 128 -10.31 -2.40 10.39
C THR A 128 -11.47 -3.19 9.80
N TYR A 129 -11.51 -4.49 10.08
CA TYR A 129 -12.52 -5.39 9.54
C TYR A 129 -13.22 -6.16 10.66
N ALA A 130 -14.53 -6.31 10.54
CA ALA A 130 -15.33 -7.24 11.31
C ALA A 130 -15.53 -8.52 10.49
N CYS A 131 -15.22 -9.67 11.07
CA CYS A 131 -15.25 -10.94 10.35
C CYS A 131 -16.33 -11.86 10.93
N SER A 132 -17.15 -12.43 10.05
CA SER A 132 -18.06 -13.52 10.41
C SER A 132 -17.36 -14.84 10.12
N TYR A 133 -16.98 -15.58 11.16
CA TYR A 133 -16.30 -16.88 11.06
C TYR A 133 -17.26 -18.08 11.18
N PHE A 134 -18.57 -17.83 11.25
CA PHE A 134 -19.53 -18.88 11.61
C PHE A 134 -19.79 -19.92 10.51
N ASN A 135 -19.50 -19.62 9.24
CA ASN A 135 -19.69 -20.55 8.12
C ASN A 135 -18.40 -20.65 7.28
N TYR A 136 -17.52 -21.61 7.56
CA TYR A 136 -16.40 -21.93 6.68
C TYR A 136 -16.89 -22.87 5.54
N PRO A 137 -16.57 -22.62 4.26
CA PRO A 137 -15.57 -21.69 3.72
C PRO A 137 -16.07 -20.27 3.39
N ASP A 138 -17.36 -19.97 3.58
CA ASP A 138 -18.00 -18.69 3.25
C ASP A 138 -17.71 -17.54 4.23
N SER A 139 -16.63 -17.65 5.02
CA SER A 139 -16.22 -16.60 5.94
C SER A 139 -15.89 -15.33 5.16
N TYR A 140 -16.65 -14.27 5.40
CA TYR A 140 -16.41 -12.96 4.83
C TYR A 140 -16.17 -11.95 5.95
N CYS A 141 -15.36 -10.95 5.65
CA CYS A 141 -15.22 -9.79 6.52
C CYS A 141 -15.79 -8.57 5.83
N THR A 142 -16.33 -7.66 6.61
CA THR A 142 -16.74 -6.34 6.17
C THR A 142 -15.88 -5.30 6.86
N GLY A 143 -15.60 -4.20 6.18
CA GLY A 143 -15.06 -3.02 6.81
C GLY A 143 -14.83 -1.90 5.82
N HIS A 144 -14.33 -0.79 6.32
CA HIS A 144 -14.17 0.42 5.53
C HIS A 144 -12.76 0.47 4.95
N LYS A 145 -12.64 0.74 3.64
CA LYS A 145 -11.33 1.04 3.06
C LYS A 145 -10.71 2.24 3.78
N GLN A 146 -9.41 2.20 3.99
CA GLN A 146 -8.65 3.28 4.57
C GLN A 146 -7.49 3.65 3.66
N LEU A 147 -7.19 4.94 3.58
CA LEU A 147 -6.01 5.43 2.89
C LEU A 147 -5.43 6.66 3.59
N GLN A 148 -4.11 6.80 3.52
CA GLN A 148 -3.42 7.94 4.11
C GLN A 148 -3.26 9.07 3.09
N LEU A 149 -3.42 10.31 3.55
CA LEU A 149 -3.19 11.52 2.79
C LEU A 149 -2.31 12.47 3.60
N ASN A 150 -1.13 12.79 3.08
CA ASN A 150 -0.23 13.77 3.66
C ASN A 150 -0.48 15.14 3.03
N VAL A 151 -0.60 16.16 3.87
CA VAL A 151 -0.90 17.54 3.50
C VAL A 151 0.40 18.33 3.53
N GLU A 152 0.89 18.69 2.35
CA GLU A 152 1.99 19.63 2.19
C GLU A 152 1.45 21.04 1.92
N LYS A 153 2.33 22.04 1.99
CA LYS A 153 1.93 23.45 1.83
C LYS A 153 1.21 23.72 0.49
N ASP A 154 1.73 23.15 -0.59
CA ASP A 154 1.31 23.46 -1.96
C ASP A 154 0.63 22.27 -2.68
N TYR A 155 0.66 21.07 -2.10
CA TYR A 155 0.12 19.86 -2.72
C TYR A 155 -0.31 18.84 -1.65
N LEU A 156 -1.06 17.84 -2.07
CA LEU A 156 -1.33 16.65 -1.27
C LEU A 156 -0.42 15.52 -1.74
N VAL A 157 -0.05 14.61 -0.83
CA VAL A 157 0.73 13.42 -1.14
C VAL A 157 -0.04 12.19 -0.70
N ILE A 158 -0.26 11.27 -1.65
CA ILE A 158 -0.74 9.93 -1.33
C ILE A 158 0.48 9.00 -1.38
N PRO A 159 0.90 8.40 -0.25
CA PRO A 159 1.87 7.32 -0.26
C PRO A 159 1.23 6.06 -0.82
N VAL A 160 2.00 5.33 -1.63
CA VAL A 160 1.54 4.14 -2.31
C VAL A 160 2.56 3.04 -2.15
N LEU A 161 2.26 2.08 -1.30
CA LEU A 161 3.09 0.93 -1.01
C LEU A 161 2.91 -0.19 -2.05
N THR A 162 4.03 -0.75 -2.45
CA THR A 162 4.15 -2.03 -3.15
C THR A 162 5.06 -2.93 -2.32
N TYR A 163 4.67 -4.19 -2.14
CA TYR A 163 5.51 -5.15 -1.41
C TYR A 163 5.49 -6.55 -2.03
N TYR A 164 6.57 -7.28 -1.76
CA TYR A 164 6.68 -8.72 -1.96
C TYR A 164 7.16 -9.36 -0.66
N PHE A 165 6.45 -10.37 -0.19
CA PHE A 165 6.81 -11.14 1.00
C PHE A 165 6.97 -12.62 0.65
N ALA A 166 8.02 -13.24 1.16
CA ALA A 166 8.24 -14.67 1.05
C ALA A 166 8.70 -15.25 2.40
N ARG A 167 8.17 -16.42 2.72
CA ARG A 167 8.53 -17.19 3.92
C ARG A 167 8.70 -18.67 3.56
N PRO A 168 9.81 -19.33 3.94
CA PRO A 168 9.93 -20.77 3.89
C PRO A 168 8.91 -21.44 4.82
N ILE A 169 8.18 -22.43 4.32
CA ILE A 169 7.24 -23.24 5.12
C ILE A 169 7.69 -24.70 5.25
N ALA A 170 8.54 -25.16 4.33
CA ALA A 170 9.22 -26.45 4.37
C ALA A 170 10.49 -26.38 3.49
N PRO A 171 11.41 -27.36 3.56
CA PRO A 171 12.58 -27.39 2.68
C PRO A 171 12.17 -27.30 1.20
N GLY A 172 12.66 -26.26 0.51
CA GLY A 172 12.33 -26.01 -0.90
C GLY A 172 10.93 -25.44 -1.17
N ILE A 173 10.09 -25.27 -0.15
CA ILE A 173 8.72 -24.76 -0.28
C ILE A 173 8.60 -23.41 0.42
N PHE A 174 8.20 -22.40 -0.35
CA PHE A 174 8.02 -21.03 0.12
C PHE A 174 6.56 -20.62 -0.07
N CYS A 175 5.94 -20.08 0.98
CA CYS A 175 4.78 -19.24 0.75
C CYS A 175 5.29 -17.87 0.28
N HIS A 176 4.60 -17.27 -0.67
CA HIS A 176 4.84 -15.89 -1.05
C HIS A 176 3.51 -15.19 -1.29
N THR A 177 3.49 -13.90 -1.04
CA THR A 177 2.36 -13.04 -1.34
C THR A 177 2.90 -11.64 -1.63
N TYR A 178 2.14 -10.90 -2.39
CA TYR A 178 2.55 -9.61 -2.87
C TYR A 178 1.32 -8.76 -3.14
N GLU A 179 1.49 -7.46 -3.07
CA GLU A 179 0.43 -6.53 -3.39
C GLU A 179 1.05 -5.24 -3.90
N ARG A 180 0.35 -4.61 -4.85
CA ARG A 180 0.78 -3.37 -5.49
C ARG A 180 -0.26 -2.29 -5.26
N TYR A 181 0.19 -1.05 -5.32
CA TYR A 181 -0.69 0.13 -5.31
C TYR A 181 -1.55 0.29 -4.05
N ILE A 182 -1.00 -0.08 -2.90
CA ILE A 182 -1.67 0.11 -1.60
C ILE A 182 -1.55 1.57 -1.20
N SER A 183 -2.65 2.31 -1.10
CA SER A 183 -2.63 3.73 -0.70
C SER A 183 -2.41 3.93 0.82
N ASP A 184 -1.25 3.54 1.32
CA ASP A 184 -0.86 3.68 2.73
C ASP A 184 0.67 3.74 2.87
N ASP A 185 1.14 4.20 4.03
CA ASP A 185 2.56 4.18 4.37
C ASP A 185 3.03 2.78 4.82
N PHE A 186 4.33 2.53 4.65
CA PHE A 186 4.96 1.32 5.16
C PHE A 186 5.04 1.33 6.70
N ASN A 187 4.53 0.28 7.31
CA ASN A 187 4.64 0.07 8.75
C ASN A 187 5.94 -0.62 9.13
N LYS A 188 6.92 0.14 9.63
CA LYS A 188 8.20 -0.43 10.10
C LYS A 188 8.06 -1.36 11.30
N ASP A 189 6.96 -1.33 12.03
CA ASP A 189 6.75 -2.21 13.20
C ASP A 189 6.68 -3.69 12.79
N ILE A 190 6.37 -3.98 11.51
CA ILE A 190 6.42 -5.35 10.97
C ILE A 190 7.81 -5.97 11.04
N LEU A 191 8.88 -5.17 11.02
CA LEU A 191 10.25 -5.67 11.00
C LEU A 191 10.57 -6.50 12.25
N SER A 192 9.97 -6.15 13.39
CA SER A 192 10.07 -6.93 14.64
C SER A 192 9.37 -8.30 14.60
N LYS A 193 8.58 -8.56 13.56
CA LYS A 193 7.82 -9.81 13.37
C LYS A 193 8.41 -10.71 12.29
N LEU A 194 9.46 -10.27 11.61
CA LEU A 194 10.16 -11.06 10.61
C LEU A 194 10.98 -12.16 11.30
N ARG A 195 10.89 -13.38 10.78
CA ARG A 195 11.81 -14.46 11.12
C ARG A 195 13.13 -14.30 10.35
N PRO A 196 14.25 -14.86 10.84
CA PRO A 196 15.54 -14.76 10.15
C PRO A 196 15.50 -15.18 8.67
N GLU A 197 14.65 -16.13 8.32
CA GLU A 197 14.47 -16.67 6.98
C GLU A 197 13.42 -15.94 6.12
N ASP A 198 12.69 -14.98 6.68
CA ASP A 198 11.70 -14.20 5.95
C ASP A 198 12.38 -13.22 5.00
N THR A 199 11.71 -12.94 3.89
CA THR A 199 12.11 -11.89 2.96
C THR A 199 10.94 -10.95 2.69
N LEU A 200 11.19 -9.65 2.81
CA LEU A 200 10.21 -8.59 2.54
C LEU A 200 10.86 -7.51 1.69
N ALA A 201 10.47 -7.40 0.42
CA ALA A 201 10.83 -6.27 -0.44
C ALA A 201 9.71 -5.22 -0.40
N VAL A 202 10.07 -3.96 -0.21
CA VAL A 202 9.13 -2.85 -0.08
C VAL A 202 9.59 -1.67 -0.91
N GLN A 203 8.65 -1.01 -1.58
CA GLN A 203 8.84 0.28 -2.21
C GLN A 203 7.61 1.15 -2.00
N THR A 204 7.82 2.42 -1.66
CA THR A 204 6.76 3.42 -1.55
C THR A 204 6.87 4.41 -2.68
N TYR A 205 5.79 4.62 -3.40
CA TYR A 205 5.61 5.65 -4.42
C TYR A 205 4.89 6.85 -3.81
N PHE A 206 5.17 8.04 -4.33
CA PHE A 206 4.58 9.29 -3.85
C PHE A 206 3.80 9.97 -4.96
N VAL A 207 2.49 10.06 -4.79
CA VAL A 207 1.58 10.72 -5.73
C VAL A 207 1.37 12.14 -5.26
N LYS A 208 1.96 13.11 -5.97
CA LYS A 208 1.75 14.53 -5.67
C LYS A 208 0.54 15.06 -6.42
N LEU A 209 -0.48 15.50 -5.70
CA LEU A 209 -1.69 16.09 -6.23
C LEU A 209 -1.69 17.60 -6.00
N TYR A 210 -1.70 18.37 -7.09
CA TYR A 210 -1.71 19.83 -7.05
C TYR A 210 -3.14 20.34 -7.18
N LYS A 211 -3.44 21.39 -6.43
CA LYS A 211 -4.74 22.06 -6.53
C LYS A 211 -4.88 22.69 -7.93
N GLN A 212 -6.03 22.47 -8.57
CA GLN A 212 -6.40 23.15 -9.82
C GLN A 212 -6.86 24.59 -9.57
#